data_AF-A0A3N5KI92-F1
#
_entry.id   AF-A0A3N5KI92-F1
#
_cell.length_a   1.000
_cell.length_b   1.000
_cell.length_c   1.000
_cell.angle_alpha   90.00
_cell.angle_beta   90.00
_cell.angle_gamma   90.00
#
_symmetry.space_group_name_H-M   'P 1'
#
loop_
_entity.id
_entity.type
_entity.pdbx_description
1 polymer ?
#
loop_
_entity_poly.entity_id
_entity_poly.type
_entity_poly.pdbx_seq_one_letter_code
_entity_poly.pdbx_strand_id
1 'polypeptide(L)' 'MQNLHTTKVSADAHRNEQAAENHGLRFERYFTRRGVHPFDEIEWEKRTATIANEKGEKIFEQQD' A
#
# COMPACT_ATOMS: atom_id res chain seq x y z
N MET A 1 -42.92 -36.71 -43.11
CA MET A 1 -43.74 -36.59 -41.88
C MET A 1 -42.98 -35.73 -40.89
N GLN A 2 -43.64 -34.71 -40.37
CA GLN A 2 -43.12 -33.72 -39.41
C GLN A 2 -43.06 -34.34 -38.01
N ASN A 3 -42.17 -33.84 -37.14
CA ASN A 3 -42.47 -33.43 -35.76
C ASN A 3 -41.26 -32.72 -35.11
N LEU A 4 -41.50 -31.47 -34.68
CA LEU A 4 -40.66 -30.62 -33.82
C LEU A 4 -40.98 -30.84 -32.32
N HIS A 5 -40.13 -30.22 -31.47
CA HIS A 5 -40.29 -29.74 -30.07
C HIS A 5 -39.25 -30.37 -29.11
N THR A 6 -38.08 -29.73 -28.92
CA THR A 6 -37.72 -28.66 -27.94
C THR A 6 -37.43 -29.16 -26.51
N THR A 7 -36.21 -28.94 -26.02
CA THR A 7 -35.88 -27.97 -24.94
C THR A 7 -34.52 -28.30 -24.29
N LYS A 8 -33.77 -27.23 -24.03
CA LYS A 8 -32.38 -27.11 -23.59
C LYS A 8 -32.00 -27.88 -22.31
N VAL A 9 -30.80 -28.46 -22.30
CA VAL A 9 -29.91 -28.45 -21.12
C VAL A 9 -28.47 -28.25 -21.64
N SER A 10 -27.98 -27.00 -21.59
CA SER A 10 -26.54 -26.73 -21.72
C SER A 10 -25.91 -27.08 -20.39
N ALA A 11 -25.14 -28.16 -20.37
CA ALA A 11 -24.36 -28.60 -19.23
C ALA A 11 -23.06 -27.78 -19.11
N ASP A 12 -23.16 -26.46 -19.14
CA ASP A 12 -22.01 -25.55 -18.98
C ASP A 12 -21.99 -24.98 -17.57
N ALA A 13 -22.07 -25.89 -16.60
CA ALA A 13 -21.76 -25.63 -15.21
C ALA A 13 -20.30 -26.04 -14.96
N HIS A 14 -19.34 -25.27 -15.46
CA HIS A 14 -18.03 -25.14 -14.82
C HIS A 14 -17.26 -23.90 -15.34
N ARG A 15 -17.18 -22.91 -14.44
CA ARG A 15 -16.09 -21.94 -14.28
C ARG A 15 -15.85 -20.97 -15.45
N ASN A 16 -16.78 -20.03 -15.62
CA ASN A 16 -16.39 -18.68 -15.97
C ASN A 16 -16.30 -17.80 -14.70
N GLU A 17 -15.53 -18.29 -13.72
CA GLU A 17 -14.80 -17.41 -12.83
C GLU A 17 -13.48 -17.15 -13.53
N GLN A 18 -13.48 -16.35 -14.59
CA GLN A 18 -12.31 -15.54 -14.86
C GLN A 18 -12.17 -14.67 -13.62
N ALA A 19 -11.40 -15.18 -12.65
CA ALA A 19 -10.93 -14.42 -11.52
C ALA A 19 -10.45 -13.10 -12.12
N ALA A 20 -11.19 -12.02 -11.87
CA ALA A 20 -10.57 -10.71 -11.90
C ALA A 20 -9.39 -10.89 -10.96
N GLU A 21 -8.20 -11.07 -11.51
CA GLU A 21 -7.00 -11.15 -10.70
C GLU A 21 -7.06 -9.90 -9.85
N ASN A 22 -7.22 -10.08 -8.54
CA ASN A 22 -7.35 -8.99 -7.58
C ASN A 22 -5.98 -8.28 -7.55
N HIS A 23 -5.68 -7.52 -8.59
CA HIS A 23 -4.52 -6.69 -8.69
C HIS A 23 -4.76 -5.56 -7.69
N GLY A 24 -4.03 -5.62 -6.58
CA GLY A 24 -4.02 -4.53 -5.61
C GLY A 24 -3.65 -3.20 -6.27
N LEU A 25 -3.88 -2.11 -5.53
CA LEU A 25 -3.55 -0.77 -6.00
C LEU A 25 -2.05 -0.68 -6.33
N ARG A 26 -1.75 -0.16 -7.52
CA ARG A 26 -0.38 0.15 -7.95
C ARG A 26 -0.09 1.62 -7.67
N PHE A 27 1.00 1.87 -6.97
CA PHE A 27 1.51 3.22 -6.72
C PHE A 27 2.92 3.33 -7.30
N GLU A 28 3.16 4.42 -8.03
CA GLU A 28 4.50 4.76 -8.51
C GLU A 28 5.36 5.33 -7.38
N ARG A 29 6.66 5.08 -7.44
CA ARG A 29 7.63 5.63 -6.49
C ARG A 29 8.10 7.00 -7.00
N TYR A 30 7.83 8.05 -6.22
CA TYR A 30 8.29 9.41 -6.55
C TYR A 30 9.54 9.82 -5.77
N PHE A 31 9.58 9.55 -4.46
CA PHE A 31 10.67 9.98 -3.56
C PHE A 31 11.54 8.84 -3.04
N THR A 32 11.34 7.60 -3.51
CA THR A 32 12.07 6.43 -3.03
C THR A 32 12.60 5.62 -4.18
N ARG A 33 13.72 4.92 -3.97
CA ARG A 33 14.27 4.00 -4.97
C ARG A 33 13.95 2.56 -4.61
N ARG A 34 13.82 1.70 -5.62
CA ARG A 34 13.62 0.27 -5.40
C ARG A 34 14.91 -0.34 -4.82
N GLY A 35 14.77 -1.14 -3.77
CA GLY A 35 15.90 -1.88 -3.19
C GLY A 35 16.79 -1.06 -2.24
N VAL A 36 16.45 0.20 -1.97
CA VAL A 36 17.13 1.05 -0.99
C VAL A 36 16.14 1.42 0.10
N HIS A 37 16.58 1.40 1.36
CA HIS A 37 15.76 1.89 2.45
C HIS A 37 15.77 3.42 2.44
N PRO A 38 14.62 4.12 2.46
CA PRO A 38 14.60 5.58 2.30
C PRO A 38 15.43 6.37 3.31
N PHE A 39 15.62 5.84 4.52
CA PHE A 39 16.43 6.50 5.56
C PHE A 39 17.94 6.40 5.32
N ASP A 40 18.38 5.50 4.44
CA ASP A 40 19.77 5.41 4.01
C ASP A 40 20.08 6.42 2.88
N GLU A 41 19.06 7.05 2.31
CA GLU A 41 19.18 8.01 1.20
C GLU A 41 19.29 9.48 1.68
N ILE A 42 19.21 9.72 2.98
CA ILE A 42 19.28 11.05 3.58
C ILE A 42 20.37 11.14 4.63
N GLU A 43 20.96 12.32 4.74
CA GLU A 43 21.92 12.64 5.79
C GLU A 43 21.18 13.01 7.07
N TRP A 44 21.64 12.44 8.18
CA TRP A 44 21.07 12.67 9.51
C TRP A 44 22.01 13.54 10.34
N GLU A 45 21.45 14.51 11.05
CA GLU A 45 22.16 15.31 12.03
C GLU A 45 21.61 15.04 13.43
N LYS A 46 22.51 14.82 14.39
CA LYS A 46 22.16 14.76 15.81
C LYS A 46 21.85 16.17 16.31
N ARG A 47 20.83 16.29 17.17
CA ARG A 47 20.44 17.58 17.75
C ARG A 47 20.05 17.43 19.20
N THR A 48 20.50 18.37 20.02
CA THR A 48 20.00 18.54 21.39
C THR A 48 18.53 18.92 21.36
N ALA A 49 17.69 18.11 21.99
CA ALA A 49 16.29 18.43 22.19
C ALA A 49 16.14 19.22 23.50
N THR A 50 15.67 20.47 23.43
CA THR A 50 15.41 21.33 24.60
C THR A 50 13.96 21.78 24.63
N ILE A 51 13.33 21.69 25.80
CA ILE A 51 11.99 22.26 26.06
C ILE A 51 12.13 23.30 27.18
N ALA A 52 11.58 24.49 26.96
CA ALA A 52 11.59 25.59 27.92
C ALA A 52 10.16 25.98 28.35
N ASN A 53 10.02 26.57 29.54
CA ASN A 53 8.77 27.15 30.02
C ASN A 53 8.55 28.56 29.45
N GLU A 54 7.43 29.19 29.82
CA GLU A 54 7.07 30.56 29.41
C GLU A 54 8.06 31.65 29.81
N LYS A 55 8.90 31.39 30.83
CA LYS A 55 9.98 32.28 31.28
C LYS A 55 11.30 32.03 30.54
N GLY A 56 11.33 31.08 29.62
CA GLY A 56 12.53 30.67 28.90
C GLY A 56 13.43 29.73 29.70
N GLU A 57 12.99 29.26 30.87
CA GLU A 57 13.76 28.33 31.70
C GLU A 57 13.64 26.92 31.12
N LYS A 58 14.77 26.25 30.93
CA LYS A 58 14.84 24.87 30.44
C LYS A 58 14.23 23.91 31.46
N ILE A 59 13.18 23.20 31.05
CA ILE A 59 12.49 22.17 31.87
C ILE A 59 12.82 20.74 31.43
N PHE A 60 13.36 20.58 30.22
CA PHE A 60 13.85 19.30 29.70
C PHE A 60 15.01 19.52 28.74
N GLU A 61 16.00 18.64 28.80
CA GLU A 61 17.06 18.55 27.82
C GLU A 61 17.51 17.11 27.64
N GLN A 62 17.59 16.71 26.37
CA GLN A 62 18.27 15.49 25.96
C GLN A 62 19.44 15.88 25.07
N GLN A 63 20.63 15.56 25.55
CA GLN A 63 21.84 15.57 24.74
C GLN A 63 21.94 14.26 23.98
N ASP A 64 22.50 14.34 22.78
CA ASP A 64 22.67 13.25 21.83
C ASP A 64 24.16 13.12 21.43
#